data_AF-A0A840NES3-F1
#
_entry.id   AF-A0A840NES3-F1
#
_cell.length_a   1.000
_cell.length_b   1.000
_cell.length_c   1.000
_cell.angle_alpha   90.00
_cell.angle_beta   90.00
_cell.angle_gamma   90.00
#
_symmetry.space_group_name_H-M   'P 1'
#
loop_
_entity.id
_entity.type
_entity.pdbx_description
1 polymer ?
#
loop_
_entity_poly.entity_id
_entity_poly.type
_entity_poly.pdbx_seq_one_letter_code
_entity_poly.pdbx_strand_id
1 'polypeptide(L)'
;MLNPKSALFFLAFLPQFVHPQNGPIEIQLAVLGILFVVMGALSTTLVALCAGSLSTLLHGSPVILRWQGKVVGTAYCALGIRLAGVHAILPKSVLRNVSN
;
A
#
# COMPACT_ATOMS: atom_id res chain seq x y z
N MET A 1 -3.10 -6.77 -11.55
CA MET A 1 -1.91 -5.96 -11.90
C MET A 1 -0.75 -6.44 -11.04
N LEU A 2 0.11 -7.31 -11.57
CA LEU A 2 1.32 -7.72 -10.86
C LEU A 2 2.27 -6.51 -10.85
N ASN A 3 2.64 -6.01 -9.67
CA ASN A 3 3.64 -4.96 -9.57
C ASN A 3 5.03 -5.62 -9.58
N PRO A 4 5.74 -5.64 -10.72
CA PRO A 4 7.00 -6.36 -10.84
C PRO A 4 8.06 -5.83 -9.86
N LYS A 5 7.94 -4.57 -9.42
CA LYS A 5 8.86 -3.97 -8.46
C LYS A 5 8.81 -4.66 -7.09
N SER A 6 7.62 -5.03 -6.63
CA SER A 6 7.45 -5.74 -5.36
C SER A 6 7.96 -7.18 -5.47
N ALA A 7 7.63 -7.86 -6.57
CA ALA A 7 8.11 -9.22 -6.82
C ALA A 7 9.64 -9.29 -6.91
N LEU A 8 10.27 -8.36 -7.64
CA LEU A 8 11.72 -8.26 -7.77
C LEU A 8 12.41 -7.94 -6.44
N PHE A 9 11.80 -7.11 -5.59
CA PHE A 9 12.29 -6.88 -4.24
C PHE A 9 12.32 -8.20 -3.47
N PHE A 10 11.19 -8.92 -3.37
CA PHE A 10 11.16 -10.20 -2.67
C PHE A 10 12.13 -11.22 -3.26
N LEU A 11 12.23 -11.33 -4.59
CA LEU A 11 13.17 -12.26 -5.23
C LEU A 11 14.64 -11.92 -4.95
N ALA A 12 14.97 -10.64 -4.71
CA ALA A 12 16.33 -10.22 -4.33
C ALA A 12 16.63 -10.48 -2.84
N PHE A 13 15.63 -10.37 -1.96
CA PHE A 13 15.79 -10.55 -0.52
C PHE A 13 15.55 -12.00 -0.05
N LEU A 14 14.78 -12.82 -0.75
CA LEU A 14 14.59 -14.25 -0.42
C LEU A 14 15.89 -15.07 -0.43
N PRO A 15 16.75 -15.03 -1.46
CA PRO A 15 17.97 -15.82 -1.51
C PRO A 15 18.99 -15.42 -0.43
N GLN A 16 18.91 -14.21 0.13
CA GLN A 16 19.80 -13.79 1.22
C GLN A 16 19.57 -14.60 2.52
N PHE A 17 18.40 -15.21 2.67
CA PHE A 17 18.04 -16.02 3.84
C PHE A 17 18.31 -17.52 3.64
N VAL A 18 18.72 -17.92 2.44
CA VAL A 18 19.00 -19.30 2.06
C VAL A 18 20.45 -19.62 2.39
N HIS A 19 20.68 -20.73 3.09
CA HIS A 19 22.02 -21.21 3.42
C HIS A 19 22.31 -22.48 2.61
N PRO A 20 23.28 -22.43 1.67
CA PRO A 20 23.60 -23.57 0.81
C PRO A 20 24.05 -24.82 1.60
N GLN A 21 24.59 -24.64 2.81
CA GLN A 21 25.02 -25.75 3.66
C GLN A 21 23.85 -26.54 4.29
N ASN A 22 22.63 -25.99 4.29
CA ASN A 22 21.47 -26.55 4.99
C ASN A 22 20.54 -27.39 4.07
N GLY A 23 20.90 -27.61 2.81
CA GLY A 23 20.15 -28.44 1.86
C GLY A 23 19.80 -27.75 0.53
N PRO A 24 18.90 -28.34 -0.27
CA PRO A 24 18.56 -27.83 -1.60
C PRO A 24 17.94 -26.42 -1.55
N ILE A 25 18.54 -25.49 -2.30
CA ILE A 25 18.18 -24.07 -2.36
C ILE A 25 16.72 -23.86 -2.81
N GLU A 26 16.27 -24.67 -3.78
CA GLU A 26 14.92 -24.58 -4.33
C GLU A 26 13.81 -24.94 -3.32
N ILE A 27 14.06 -25.89 -2.42
CA ILE A 27 13.13 -26.20 -1.33
C ILE A 27 13.09 -25.07 -0.30
N GLN A 28 14.26 -24.52 0.08
CA GLN A 28 14.32 -23.40 1.03
C GLN A 28 13.59 -22.16 0.47
N LEU A 29 13.76 -21.85 -0.81
CA LEU A 29 13.05 -20.76 -1.48
C LEU A 29 11.53 -21.01 -1.54
N ALA A 30 11.10 -22.23 -1.85
CA ALA A 30 9.69 -22.58 -1.87
C ALA A 30 9.04 -22.42 -0.49
N VAL A 31 9.70 -22.91 0.57
CA VAL A 31 9.23 -22.77 1.96
C VAL A 31 9.14 -21.30 2.36
N LEU A 32 10.18 -20.51 2.08
CA LEU A 32 10.22 -19.10 2.44
C LEU A 32 9.17 -18.27 1.68
N GLY A 33 8.95 -18.60 0.40
CA GLY A 33 7.88 -18.00 -0.41
C GLY A 33 6.48 -18.32 0.12
N ILE A 34 6.21 -19.59 0.47
CA ILE A 34 4.93 -20.00 1.08
C ILE A 34 4.72 -19.27 2.40
N LEU A 35 5.73 -19.25 3.27
CA LEU A 35 5.65 -18.56 4.56
C LEU A 35 5.31 -17.07 4.38
N PHE A 36 5.95 -16.43 3.40
CA PHE A 36 5.68 -15.04 3.08
C PHE A 36 4.23 -14.81 2.64
N VAL A 37 3.70 -15.66 1.75
CA VAL A 37 2.28 -15.59 1.31
C VAL A 37 1.33 -15.79 2.49
N VAL A 38 1.60 -16.76 3.36
CA VAL A 38 0.79 -17.04 4.55
C VAL A 38 0.78 -15.85 5.50
N MET A 39 1.94 -15.24 5.77
CA MET A 39 2.05 -14.05 6.61
C MET A 39 1.32 -12.84 6.00
N GLY A 40 1.43 -12.66 4.68
CA GLY A 40 0.70 -11.60 3.97
C GLY A 40 -0.81 -11.80 4.02
N ALA A 41 -1.27 -13.04 3.84
CA ALA A 41 -2.68 -13.40 3.96
C ALA A 41 -3.18 -13.17 5.40
N LEU A 42 -2.46 -13.67 6.40
CA LEU A 42 -2.78 -13.45 7.83
C LEU A 42 -2.86 -11.98 8.18
N SER A 43 -1.88 -11.17 7.76
CA SER A 43 -1.87 -9.72 8.00
C SER A 43 -3.08 -9.04 7.35
N THR A 44 -3.35 -9.35 6.08
CA THR A 44 -4.49 -8.77 5.34
C THR A 44 -5.81 -9.22 5.95
N THR A 45 -5.95 -10.49 6.32
CA THR A 45 -7.13 -11.03 7.01
C THR A 45 -7.30 -10.39 8.37
N LEU A 46 -6.25 -10.23 9.17
CA LEU A 46 -6.32 -9.57 10.47
C LEU A 46 -6.77 -8.12 10.32
N VAL A 47 -6.20 -7.38 9.37
CA VAL A 47 -6.63 -6.02 9.05
C VAL A 47 -8.06 -6.00 8.55
N ALA A 48 -8.46 -6.94 7.69
CA ALA A 48 -9.83 -7.04 7.16
C ALA A 48 -10.84 -7.40 8.26
N LEU A 49 -10.48 -8.25 9.23
CA LEU A 49 -11.32 -8.60 10.37
C LEU A 49 -11.41 -7.44 11.36
N CYS A 50 -10.31 -6.74 11.63
CA CYS A 50 -10.30 -5.53 12.47
C CYS A 50 -11.11 -4.42 11.81
N ALA A 51 -10.90 -4.18 10.51
CA ALA A 51 -11.65 -3.20 9.73
C ALA A 51 -13.11 -3.60 9.56
N GLY A 52 -13.41 -4.90 9.43
CA GLY A 52 -14.76 -5.45 9.34
C GLY A 52 -15.50 -5.36 10.67
N SER A 53 -14.84 -5.64 11.79
CA SER A 53 -15.41 -5.49 13.14
C SER A 53 -15.62 -4.02 13.49
N LEU A 54 -14.67 -3.16 13.11
CA LEU A 54 -14.86 -1.72 13.21
C LEU A 54 -16.01 -1.29 12.31
N SER A 55 -16.05 -1.73 11.05
CA SER A 55 -17.12 -1.44 10.10
C SER A 55 -18.49 -1.91 10.62
N THR A 56 -18.63 -3.10 11.19
CA THR A 56 -19.92 -3.57 11.75
C THR A 56 -20.36 -2.75 12.96
N LEU A 57 -19.43 -2.33 13.83
CA LEU A 57 -19.70 -1.39 14.92
C LEU A 57 -20.09 0.01 14.39
N LEU A 58 -19.45 0.46 13.31
CA LEU A 58 -19.69 1.75 12.65
C LEU A 58 -21.02 1.74 11.86
N HIS A 59 -21.40 0.61 11.26
CA HIS A 59 -22.65 0.41 10.49
C HIS A 59 -23.91 0.41 11.37
N GLY A 60 -23.77 0.17 12.68
CA GLY A 60 -24.86 0.37 13.65
C GLY A 60 -25.23 1.84 13.87
N SER A 61 -24.41 2.80 13.41
CA SER A 61 -24.62 4.23 13.63
C SER A 61 -24.66 5.02 12.31
N PRO A 62 -25.84 5.51 11.87
CA PRO A 62 -25.97 6.31 10.64
C PRO A 62 -25.20 7.65 10.69
N VAL A 63 -24.75 8.08 11.87
CA VAL A 63 -23.91 9.27 12.05
C VAL A 63 -22.50 9.04 11.50
N ILE A 64 -21.94 7.86 11.70
CA ILE A 64 -20.56 7.55 11.34
C ILE A 64 -20.38 7.42 9.82
N LEU A 65 -21.36 6.82 9.14
CA LEU A 65 -21.38 6.75 7.68
C LEU A 65 -21.42 8.16 7.05
N ARG A 66 -22.14 9.11 7.67
CA ARG A 66 -22.13 10.52 7.27
C ARG A 66 -20.79 11.22 7.53
N TRP A 67 -20.10 10.86 8.62
CA TRP A 67 -18.77 11.41 8.94
C TRP A 67 -17.67 10.86 8.04
N GLN A 68 -17.70 9.59 7.64
CA GLN A 68 -16.77 9.02 6.65
C GLN A 68 -16.82 9.79 5.34
N GLY A 69 -18.02 10.03 4.79
CA GLY A 69 -18.18 10.81 3.55
C GLY A 69 -17.66 12.24 3.68
N LYS A 70 -17.86 12.87 4.84
CA LYS A 70 -17.34 14.22 5.12
C LYS A 70 -15.82 14.24 5.22
N VAL A 71 -15.20 13.27 5.90
CA VAL A 71 -13.73 13.21 6.07
C VAL A 71 -13.04 12.93 4.73
N VAL A 72 -13.57 12.02 3.92
CA VAL A 72 -13.04 11.75 2.59
C VAL A 72 -13.22 12.98 1.69
N GLY A 73 -14.39 13.61 1.72
CA GLY A 73 -14.67 14.83 0.97
C GLY A 73 -13.75 16.00 1.37
N THR A 74 -13.54 16.23 2.67
CA THR A 74 -12.62 17.28 3.13
C THR A 74 -11.17 16.95 2.79
N ALA A 75 -10.75 15.68 2.85
CA ALA A 75 -9.41 15.28 2.42
C ALA A 75 -9.18 15.54 0.93
N TYR A 76 -10.17 15.22 0.07
CA TYR A 76 -10.10 15.53 -1.36
C TYR A 76 -10.13 17.03 -1.64
N CYS A 77 -10.96 17.80 -0.95
CA CYS A 77 -10.95 19.26 -1.06
C CYS A 77 -9.61 19.85 -0.62
N ALA A 78 -9.03 19.36 0.49
CA ALA A 78 -7.72 19.79 0.97
C ALA A 78 -6.62 19.45 -0.05
N LEU A 79 -6.64 18.25 -0.62
CA LEU A 79 -5.72 17.84 -1.69
C LEU A 79 -5.89 18.70 -2.94
N GLY A 80 -7.13 18.98 -3.35
CA GLY A 80 -7.44 19.86 -4.48
C GLY A 80 -6.90 21.27 -4.27
N ILE A 81 -7.07 21.84 -3.07
CA ILE A 81 -6.49 23.14 -2.69
C ILE A 81 -4.96 23.08 -2.71
N ARG A 82 -4.35 21.99 -2.21
CA ARG A 82 -2.89 21.80 -2.21
C ARG A 82 -2.35 21.70 -3.63
N LEU A 83 -3.05 21.03 -4.53
CA LEU A 83 -2.69 20.90 -5.94
C LEU A 83 -2.88 22.21 -6.71
N ALA A 84 -4.01 22.90 -6.51
CA ALA A 84 -4.25 24.22 -7.07
C ALA A 84 -3.22 25.24 -6.55
N GLY A 85 -2.88 25.16 -5.26
CA GLY A 85 -1.81 25.93 -4.64
C GLY A 85 -0.45 25.62 -5.24
N VAL A 86 -0.10 24.34 -5.45
CA VAL A 86 1.13 23.93 -6.14
C VAL A 86 1.16 24.43 -7.58
N HIS A 87 0.04 24.42 -8.30
CA HIS A 87 -0.05 24.96 -9.66
C HIS A 87 0.04 26.50 -9.68
N ALA A 88 -0.47 27.18 -8.65
CA ALA A 88 -0.32 28.62 -8.46
C ALA A 88 1.10 29.04 -7.99
N ILE A 89 1.82 28.12 -7.33
CA ILE A 89 3.22 28.26 -6.86
C ILE A 89 4.24 27.77 -7.88
N LEU A 90 3.84 27.18 -9.01
CA LEU A 90 4.73 26.92 -10.14
C LEU A 90 4.83 28.20 -10.98
N PRO A 91 5.86 29.05 -10.77
CA PRO A 91 6.11 30.14 -11.69
C PRO A 91 6.32 29.56 -13.10
N LYS A 92 5.81 30.27 -14.11
CA LYS A 92 5.96 29.94 -15.55
C LYS A 92 7.42 29.74 -16.00
N SER A 93 8.40 29.97 -15.12
CA SER A 93 9.83 29.70 -15.33
C SER A 93 10.19 28.20 -15.32
N VAL A 94 9.44 27.34 -14.61
CA VAL A 94 9.77 25.90 -14.54
C VAL A 94 9.32 25.15 -15.80
N LEU A 95 8.17 25.54 -16.39
CA LEU A 95 7.67 24.96 -17.64
C LEU A 95 8.56 25.27 -18.86
N ARG A 96 9.43 26.29 -18.76
CA ARG A 96 10.37 26.66 -19.82
C ARG A 96 11.67 25.85 -19.78
N ASN A 97 12.02 25.22 -18.65
CA ASN A 97 13.26 24.45 -18.47
C ASN A 97 13.11 22.96 -18.82
N VAL A 98 11.90 22.51 -19.18
CA VAL A 98 11.62 21.11 -19.56
C VAL A 98 11.44 20.96 -21.07
N SER A 99 11.25 22.06 -21.82
CA SER A 99 11.09 22.03 -23.28
C SER A 99 12.36 22.45 -24.04
N ASN A 100 13.53 22.45 -23.38
CA ASN A 100 14.84 22.78 -23.96
C ASN A 100 15.80 21.65 -23.60
#